data_AF-A0A3B3UEI8-F1
#
_entry.id   AF-A0A3B3UEI8-F1
#
_cell.length_a   1.000
_cell.length_b   1.000
_cell.length_c   1.000
_cell.angle_alpha   90.00
_cell.angle_beta   90.00
_cell.angle_gamma   90.00
#
_symmetry.space_group_name_H-M   'P 1'
#
loop_
_entity.id
_entity.type
_entity.pdbx_description
1 polymer ?
#
loop_
_entity_poly.entity_id
_entity_poly.type
_entity_poly.pdbx_seq_one_letter_code
_entity_poly.pdbx_strand_id
1 'polypeptide(L)'
;MPGRSELKINSQFAQKYEKYRQKEELQKLKDRFGDQADDSDSSESSSDDSEVELDPALDRDFYRTLSLLKKKDPKIYEKDAKFYSEDASQKEDGPSTSKQAKVKPMYLKDYERKVILEKEGAASPSYIQEQKELKESFRKFVEDSDEEEEEEGEASKLLTRRIKTQEEKVRKRPPLVFLSSDLTKPTLPACVFSG
;
A
#
# COMPACT_ATOMS: atom_id res chain seq x y z
N MET A 1 -29.69 -33.04 -29.33
CA MET A 1 -28.76 -31.92 -29.06
C MET A 1 -29.60 -30.68 -28.80
N PRO A 2 -29.59 -30.07 -27.61
CA PRO A 2 -30.39 -28.87 -27.37
C PRO A 2 -29.76 -27.70 -28.15
N GLY A 3 -30.55 -27.06 -29.01
CA GLY A 3 -30.13 -25.90 -29.79
C GLY A 3 -29.83 -24.71 -28.88
N ARG A 4 -28.68 -24.05 -29.12
CA ARG A 4 -28.36 -22.76 -28.50
C ARG A 4 -29.33 -21.72 -29.02
N SER A 5 -30.25 -21.25 -28.18
CA SER A 5 -30.99 -20.02 -28.42
C SER A 5 -30.08 -18.83 -28.14
N GLU A 6 -29.87 -17.99 -29.15
CA GLU A 6 -29.13 -16.73 -28.99
C GLU A 6 -30.00 -15.73 -28.23
N LEU A 7 -29.63 -15.45 -26.98
CA LEU A 7 -30.32 -14.47 -26.15
C LEU A 7 -30.00 -13.06 -26.67
N LYS A 8 -31.01 -12.35 -27.17
CA LYS A 8 -30.89 -10.95 -27.59
C LYS A 8 -31.10 -10.05 -26.38
N ILE A 9 -30.03 -9.41 -25.92
CA ILE A 9 -30.06 -8.49 -24.80
C ILE A 9 -30.37 -7.08 -25.31
N ASN A 10 -31.35 -6.42 -24.68
CA ASN A 10 -31.66 -5.03 -24.98
C ASN A 10 -30.64 -4.10 -24.28
N SER A 11 -29.64 -3.64 -25.04
CA SER A 11 -28.58 -2.77 -24.54
C SER A 11 -29.09 -1.42 -24.00
N GLN A 12 -30.11 -0.84 -24.65
CA GLN A 12 -30.72 0.42 -24.23
C GLN A 12 -31.39 0.30 -22.87
N PHE A 13 -32.03 -0.84 -22.61
CA PHE A 13 -32.63 -1.14 -21.33
C PHE A 13 -31.57 -1.39 -20.25
N ALA A 14 -30.52 -2.16 -20.55
CA ALA A 14 -29.43 -2.43 -19.60
C ALA A 14 -28.79 -1.13 -19.08
N GLN A 15 -28.45 -0.21 -19.99
CA GLN A 15 -27.87 1.09 -19.61
C GLN A 15 -28.80 1.94 -18.74
N LYS A 16 -30.11 1.93 -19.02
CA LYS A 16 -31.11 2.63 -18.19
C LYS A 16 -31.25 1.99 -16.82
N TYR A 17 -31.25 0.65 -16.77
CA TYR A 17 -31.33 -0.12 -15.54
C TYR A 17 -30.12 0.12 -14.64
N GLU A 18 -28.91 0.14 -15.20
CA GLU A 18 -27.68 0.48 -14.50
C GLU A 18 -27.76 1.88 -13.87
N LYS A 19 -28.15 2.89 -14.64
CA LYS A 19 -28.32 4.26 -14.13
C LYS A 19 -29.38 4.36 -13.04
N TYR A 20 -30.50 3.66 -13.19
CA TYR A 20 -31.56 3.63 -12.19
C TYR A 20 -31.05 2.98 -10.89
N ARG A 21 -30.34 1.86 -10.98
CA ARG A 21 -29.77 1.17 -9.82
C ARG A 21 -28.73 2.01 -9.09
N GLN A 22 -27.84 2.67 -9.83
CA GLN A 22 -26.85 3.57 -9.24
C GLN A 22 -27.50 4.71 -8.45
N LYS A 23 -28.59 5.30 -8.98
CA LYS A 23 -29.33 6.36 -8.28
C LYS A 23 -30.01 5.86 -7.01
N GLU A 24 -30.58 4.66 -7.05
CA GLU A 24 -31.22 4.05 -5.89
C GLU A 24 -30.20 3.73 -4.79
N GLU A 25 -29.01 3.24 -5.14
CA GLU A 25 -27.93 3.01 -4.19
C GLU A 25 -27.41 4.32 -3.58
N LEU A 26 -27.21 5.35 -4.40
CA LEU A 26 -26.83 6.67 -3.92
C LEU A 26 -27.87 7.22 -2.94
N GLN A 27 -29.16 7.14 -3.30
CA GLN A 27 -30.25 7.56 -2.42
C GLN A 27 -30.24 6.78 -1.10
N LYS A 28 -30.08 5.46 -1.16
CA LYS A 28 -30.01 4.62 0.04
C LYS A 28 -28.81 4.96 0.93
N LEU A 29 -27.69 5.40 0.35
CA LEU A 29 -26.55 5.91 1.10
C LEU A 29 -26.87 7.26 1.73
N LYS A 30 -27.49 8.20 0.99
CA LYS A 30 -27.96 9.48 1.54
C LYS A 30 -28.96 9.31 2.67
N ASP A 31 -29.92 8.39 2.53
CA ASP A 31 -30.91 8.12 3.56
C ASP A 31 -30.27 7.50 4.83
N ARG A 32 -29.14 6.79 4.69
CA ARG A 32 -28.43 6.14 5.80
C ARG A 32 -27.42 7.03 6.51
N PHE A 33 -26.69 7.83 5.74
CA PHE A 33 -25.56 8.63 6.22
C PHE A 33 -25.88 10.14 6.26
N GLY A 34 -27.07 10.54 5.82
CA GLY A 34 -27.45 11.94 5.67
C GLY A 34 -26.88 12.56 4.39
N ASP A 35 -27.44 13.70 3.99
CA ASP A 35 -26.93 14.51 2.87
C ASP A 35 -25.80 15.41 3.39
N GLN A 36 -24.69 14.81 3.82
CA GLN A 36 -23.51 15.50 4.34
C GLN A 36 -22.66 16.08 3.19
N ALA A 37 -23.30 16.77 2.26
CA ALA A 37 -22.64 17.52 1.18
C ALA A 37 -22.66 19.03 1.43
N ASP A 38 -23.48 19.50 2.37
CA ASP A 38 -23.55 20.88 2.81
C ASP A 38 -23.48 20.89 4.35
N ASP A 39 -22.41 21.46 4.92
CA ASP A 39 -22.09 21.58 6.36
C ASP A 39 -21.49 20.35 7.10
N SER A 40 -20.15 20.21 7.08
CA SER A 40 -19.29 19.64 8.16
C SER A 40 -17.84 19.67 7.64
N ASP A 41 -16.86 20.45 8.09
CA ASP A 41 -16.42 20.75 9.46
C ASP A 41 -16.81 19.71 10.54
N SER A 42 -16.60 18.43 10.24
CA SER A 42 -16.56 17.39 11.27
C SER A 42 -15.11 17.21 11.73
N SER A 43 -14.70 18.10 12.63
CA SER A 43 -13.67 17.79 13.61
C SER A 43 -14.35 17.10 14.79
N GLU A 44 -14.13 15.80 14.95
CA GLU A 44 -14.30 15.13 16.25
C GLU A 44 -13.17 14.13 16.48
N SER A 45 -12.16 14.65 17.18
CA SER A 45 -11.04 13.93 17.78
C SER A 45 -11.48 13.24 19.06
N SER A 46 -10.95 12.04 19.28
CA SER A 46 -10.68 11.56 20.64
C SER A 46 -9.57 10.52 20.57
N SER A 47 -8.35 10.98 20.30
CA SER A 47 -7.17 10.32 20.83
C SER A 47 -6.61 11.24 21.91
N ASP A 48 -6.74 10.81 23.15
CA ASP A 48 -5.93 11.31 24.26
C ASP A 48 -4.49 10.81 24.02
N ASP A 49 -3.83 11.44 23.06
CA ASP A 49 -2.37 11.45 22.94
C ASP A 49 -2.04 12.92 23.16
N SER A 50 -1.58 13.24 24.37
CA SER A 50 -1.11 14.58 24.70
C SER A 50 -0.20 15.04 23.57
N GLU A 51 -0.63 16.05 22.83
CA GLU A 51 0.11 16.61 21.71
C GLU A 51 1.36 17.28 22.27
N VAL A 52 2.40 16.48 22.47
CA VAL A 52 3.72 16.97 22.86
C VAL A 52 4.30 17.58 21.61
N GLU A 53 4.44 18.90 21.59
CA GLU A 53 5.19 19.60 20.57
C GLU A 53 6.60 19.01 20.54
N LEU A 54 6.88 18.20 19.51
CA LEU A 54 8.18 17.58 19.28
C LEU A 54 9.14 18.65 18.78
N ASP A 55 9.70 19.42 19.72
CA ASP A 55 10.80 20.33 19.41
C ASP A 55 12.07 19.51 19.10
N PRO A 56 12.63 19.60 17.88
CA PRO A 56 13.84 18.88 17.50
C PRO A 56 15.04 19.17 18.42
N ALA A 57 15.08 20.32 19.10
CA ALA A 57 16.14 20.61 20.08
C ALA A 57 15.93 19.82 21.38
N LEU A 58 14.72 19.82 21.95
CA LEU A 58 14.36 19.01 23.11
C LEU A 58 14.51 17.50 22.87
N ASP A 59 14.14 17.01 21.69
CA ASP A 59 14.23 15.59 21.35
C ASP A 59 15.68 15.09 21.33
N ARG A 60 16.63 15.91 20.88
CA ARG A 60 18.06 15.56 20.89
C ARG A 60 18.58 15.37 22.31
N ASP A 61 18.22 16.29 23.20
CA ASP A 61 18.57 16.21 24.62
C ASP A 61 17.89 15.00 25.27
N PHE A 62 16.62 14.73 24.93
CA PHE A 62 15.89 13.54 25.38
C PHE A 62 16.59 12.23 24.96
N TYR A 63 16.93 12.04 23.69
CA TYR A 63 17.61 10.82 23.25
C TYR A 63 19.02 10.68 23.83
N ARG A 64 19.73 11.78 24.01
CA ARG A 64 21.04 11.79 24.68
C ARG A 64 20.91 11.27 26.11
N THR A 65 19.96 11.81 26.88
CA THR A 65 19.72 11.41 28.26
C THR A 65 19.27 9.95 28.39
N LEU A 66 18.38 9.49 27.51
CA LEU A 66 17.97 8.09 27.43
C LEU A 66 19.16 7.15 27.19
N SER A 67 20.10 7.54 26.32
CA SER A 67 21.27 6.71 26.03
C SER A 67 22.19 6.56 27.24
N LEU A 68 22.40 7.63 28.02
CA LEU A 68 23.16 7.61 29.26
C LEU A 68 22.47 6.69 30.27
N LEU A 69 21.15 6.83 30.41
CA LEU A 69 20.36 6.04 31.35
C LEU A 69 20.42 4.54 31.03
N LYS A 70 20.29 4.20 29.75
CA LYS A 70 20.40 2.81 29.28
C LYS A 70 21.79 2.22 29.53
N LYS A 71 22.84 3.03 29.41
CA LYS A 71 24.24 2.63 29.68
C LYS A 71 24.62 2.68 31.16
N LYS A 72 23.76 3.26 32.02
CA LYS A 72 24.01 3.48 33.44
C LYS A 72 25.29 4.27 33.71
N ASP A 73 25.53 5.31 32.91
CA ASP A 73 26.73 6.14 33.06
C ASP A 73 26.74 6.87 34.42
N PRO A 74 27.88 6.94 35.13
CA PRO A 74 27.96 7.49 36.48
C PRO A 74 27.60 8.99 36.54
N LYS A 75 27.71 9.68 35.41
CA LYS A 75 27.36 11.10 35.23
C LYS A 75 25.90 11.41 35.55
N ILE A 76 25.00 10.42 35.53
CA ILE A 76 23.57 10.62 35.85
C ILE A 76 23.36 10.87 37.35
N TYR A 77 24.30 10.43 38.19
CA TYR A 77 24.22 10.58 39.65
C TYR A 77 24.95 11.82 40.16
N GLU A 78 25.66 12.54 39.29
CA GLU A 78 26.33 13.80 39.62
C GLU A 78 25.28 14.91 39.76
N LYS A 79 25.24 15.58 40.91
CA LYS A 79 24.25 16.64 41.20
C LYS A 79 24.38 17.87 40.30
N ASP A 80 25.54 18.05 39.70
CA ASP A 80 25.88 19.21 38.87
C ASP A 80 25.61 18.98 37.37
N ALA A 81 25.15 17.79 36.99
CA ALA A 81 24.90 17.44 35.60
C ALA A 81 23.58 18.03 35.09
N LYS A 82 23.67 18.90 34.07
CA LYS A 82 22.49 19.44 33.35
C LYS A 82 22.21 18.60 32.10
N PHE A 83 20.98 18.11 32.01
CA PHE A 83 20.54 17.17 30.97
C PHE A 83 19.68 17.81 29.88
N TYR A 84 18.95 18.86 30.25
CA TYR A 84 18.14 19.66 29.34
C TYR A 84 18.68 21.09 29.35
N SER A 85 18.70 21.69 28.17
CA SER A 85 19.05 23.09 28.00
C SER A 85 17.88 23.98 28.46
N GLU A 86 18.08 24.79 29.52
CA GLU A 86 17.06 25.70 30.08
C GLU A 86 16.58 26.76 29.05
N ASP A 87 17.37 26.99 28.00
CA ASP A 87 17.09 27.92 26.91
C ASP A 87 16.22 27.34 25.77
N ALA A 88 15.91 26.03 25.78
CA ALA A 88 15.15 25.38 24.70
C ALA A 88 13.71 25.91 24.57
N SER A 89 13.18 26.57 25.60
CA SER A 89 11.86 27.21 25.57
C SER A 89 11.86 28.67 25.14
N GLN A 90 13.03 29.31 24.94
CA GLN A 90 13.12 30.76 24.68
C GLN A 90 14.10 31.21 23.60
N LYS A 91 14.77 30.31 22.87
CA LYS A 91 15.73 30.71 21.82
C LYS A 91 15.49 29.99 20.49
N GLU A 92 14.67 30.64 19.68
CA GLU A 92 14.57 30.52 18.23
C GLU A 92 15.85 31.06 17.56
N ASP A 93 17.05 30.52 17.83
CA ASP A 93 18.25 30.95 17.10
C ASP A 93 19.24 29.80 16.93
N GLY A 94 19.00 29.02 15.87
CA GLY A 94 20.00 28.17 15.22
C GLY A 94 20.48 28.80 13.90
N PRO A 95 21.79 28.80 13.59
CA PRO A 95 22.37 29.55 12.48
C PRO A 95 22.27 28.86 11.10
N SER A 96 22.02 29.67 10.06
CA SER A 96 22.35 29.46 8.63
C SER A 96 21.59 28.31 7.92
N THR A 97 20.82 28.53 6.85
CA THR A 97 21.27 28.98 5.53
C THR A 97 20.07 29.27 4.62
N SER A 98 20.19 30.30 3.79
CA SER A 98 19.29 30.68 2.70
C SER A 98 17.88 31.17 3.09
N LYS A 99 17.58 32.39 2.64
CA LYS A 99 16.25 32.98 2.64
C LYS A 99 15.33 32.08 1.81
N GLN A 100 14.65 31.12 2.43
CA GLN A 100 13.45 30.56 1.81
C GLN A 100 12.42 31.68 1.82
N ALA A 101 12.21 32.29 0.65
CA ALA A 101 11.17 33.27 0.45
C ALA A 101 9.89 32.72 1.10
N LYS A 102 9.31 33.46 2.04
CA LYS A 102 8.08 33.09 2.75
C LYS A 102 7.09 32.59 1.71
N VAL A 103 6.96 31.27 1.59
CA VAL A 103 6.02 30.66 0.64
C VAL A 103 4.66 31.04 1.19
N LYS A 104 3.91 31.82 0.40
CA LYS A 104 2.56 32.23 0.79
C LYS A 104 1.78 30.95 1.12
N PRO A 105 1.08 30.88 2.27
CA PRO A 105 0.25 29.73 2.56
C PRO A 105 -0.72 29.55 1.40
N MET A 106 -0.69 28.39 0.75
CA MET A 106 -1.64 28.12 -0.34
C MET A 106 -3.00 27.81 0.27
N TYR A 107 -4.04 28.47 -0.23
CA TYR A 107 -5.41 28.15 0.12
C TYR A 107 -5.97 27.07 -0.83
N LEU A 108 -7.06 26.40 -0.45
CA LEU A 108 -7.68 25.34 -1.26
C LEU A 108 -7.95 25.78 -2.72
N LYS A 109 -8.47 26.99 -2.89
CA LYS A 109 -8.72 27.62 -4.21
C LYS A 109 -7.46 27.89 -5.03
N ASP A 110 -6.33 28.08 -4.36
CA ASP A 110 -5.04 28.30 -5.02
C ASP A 110 -4.47 26.97 -5.50
N TYR A 111 -4.68 25.89 -4.75
CA TYR A 111 -4.35 24.54 -5.19
C TYR A 111 -5.17 24.10 -6.40
N GLU A 112 -6.49 24.32 -6.38
CA GLU A 112 -7.36 24.03 -7.53
C GLU A 112 -6.90 24.77 -8.79
N ARG A 113 -6.63 26.07 -8.68
CA ARG A 113 -6.09 26.88 -9.79
C ARG A 113 -4.73 26.37 -10.25
N LYS A 114 -3.85 25.98 -9.33
CA LYS A 114 -2.54 25.41 -9.63
C LYS A 114 -2.65 24.09 -10.39
N VAL A 115 -3.54 23.20 -9.98
CA VAL A 115 -3.82 21.93 -10.69
C VAL A 115 -4.34 22.18 -12.10
N ILE A 116 -5.22 23.16 -12.29
CA ILE A 116 -5.72 23.50 -13.63
C ILE A 116 -4.61 24.05 -14.52
N LEU A 117 -3.73 24.91 -13.98
CA LEU A 117 -2.65 25.54 -14.75
C LEU A 117 -1.46 24.59 -15.03
N GLU A 118 -1.04 23.79 -14.06
CA GLU A 118 0.15 22.93 -14.18
C GLU A 118 -0.17 21.54 -14.74
N LYS A 119 -1.36 21.00 -14.44
CA LYS A 119 -1.79 19.66 -14.87
C LYS A 119 -2.88 19.71 -15.95
N GLU A 120 -3.10 20.87 -16.57
CA GLU A 120 -4.12 21.09 -17.62
C GLU A 120 -5.55 20.68 -17.18
N GLY A 121 -5.82 20.69 -15.87
CA GLY A 121 -7.11 20.24 -15.33
C GLY A 121 -7.27 18.71 -15.26
N ALA A 122 -6.20 17.93 -15.46
CA ALA A 122 -6.21 16.51 -15.16
C ALA A 122 -6.39 16.33 -13.64
N ALA A 123 -7.50 15.69 -13.26
CA ALA A 123 -7.71 15.20 -11.92
C ALA A 123 -6.52 14.33 -11.48
N SER A 124 -6.32 14.20 -10.17
CA SER A 124 -5.36 13.24 -9.61
C SER A 124 -5.51 11.89 -10.34
N PRO A 125 -4.39 11.26 -10.77
CA PRO A 125 -4.43 10.03 -11.52
C PRO A 125 -5.34 9.02 -10.82
N SER A 126 -6.17 8.33 -11.58
CA SER A 126 -6.98 7.24 -11.02
C SER A 126 -6.06 6.21 -10.37
N TYR A 127 -6.53 5.53 -9.32
CA TYR A 127 -5.79 4.43 -8.69
C TYR A 127 -5.19 3.42 -9.72
N ILE A 128 -5.91 3.16 -10.81
CA ILE A 128 -5.44 2.27 -11.89
C ILE A 128 -4.24 2.88 -12.64
N GLN A 129 -4.26 4.19 -12.83
CA GLN A 129 -3.19 4.93 -13.49
C GLN A 129 -1.96 5.03 -12.59
N GLU A 130 -2.15 5.34 -11.31
CA GLU A 130 -1.08 5.31 -10.30
C GLU A 130 -0.40 3.93 -10.22
N GLN A 131 -1.19 2.85 -10.21
CA GLN A 131 -0.63 1.50 -10.23
C GLN A 131 0.18 1.20 -11.49
N LYS A 132 -0.22 1.72 -12.65
CA LYS A 132 0.52 1.54 -13.90
C LYS A 132 1.83 2.32 -13.85
N GLU A 133 1.78 3.59 -13.43
CA GLU A 133 2.96 4.44 -13.26
C GLU A 133 3.95 3.82 -12.27
N LEU A 134 3.49 3.29 -11.12
CA LEU A 134 4.35 2.57 -10.18
C LEU A 134 4.97 1.30 -10.76
N LYS A 135 4.21 0.54 -11.55
CA LYS A 135 4.72 -0.69 -12.19
C LYS A 135 5.75 -0.36 -13.26
N GLU A 136 5.51 0.70 -14.03
CA GLU A 136 6.42 1.18 -15.06
C GLU A 136 7.70 1.74 -14.44
N SER A 137 7.61 2.55 -13.37
CA SER A 137 8.78 3.06 -12.66
C SER A 137 9.61 1.95 -12.03
N PHE A 138 8.95 0.95 -11.45
CA PHE A 138 9.63 -0.21 -10.87
C PHE A 138 10.29 -1.08 -11.93
N ARG A 139 9.62 -1.30 -13.07
CA ARG A 139 10.18 -2.06 -14.18
C ARG A 139 11.39 -1.36 -14.79
N LYS A 140 11.30 -0.04 -14.99
CA LYS A 140 12.42 0.77 -15.47
C LYS A 140 13.61 0.70 -14.52
N PHE A 141 13.38 0.80 -13.20
CA PHE A 141 14.45 0.67 -12.20
C PHE A 141 15.17 -0.69 -12.25
N VAL A 142 14.44 -1.77 -12.53
CA VAL A 142 15.02 -3.12 -12.69
C VAL A 142 15.79 -3.23 -14.01
N GLU A 143 15.27 -2.69 -15.11
CA GLU A 143 15.93 -2.70 -16.43
C GLU A 143 17.19 -1.80 -16.44
N ASP A 144 17.15 -0.61 -15.86
CA ASP A 144 18.30 0.31 -15.71
C ASP A 144 19.41 -0.31 -14.84
N SER A 145 19.07 -1.21 -13.89
CA SER A 145 20.06 -1.94 -13.08
C SER A 145 20.74 -3.11 -13.82
N ASP A 146 20.21 -3.54 -14.97
CA ASP A 146 20.75 -4.63 -15.81
C ASP A 146 21.59 -4.09 -16.99
N GLU A 147 21.37 -2.84 -17.45
CA GLU A 147 22.11 -2.24 -18.58
C GLU A 147 23.43 -1.54 -18.18
N GLU A 148 23.66 -1.26 -16.90
CA GLU A 148 24.95 -0.74 -16.40
C GLU A 148 25.82 -1.87 -15.82
N GLU A 149 26.41 -2.68 -16.69
CA GLU A 149 27.49 -3.63 -16.31
C GLU A 149 28.80 -3.21 -16.99
N GLU A 150 29.54 -2.29 -16.36
CA GLU A 150 31.02 -2.23 -16.42
C GLU A 150 31.64 -1.28 -15.36
N GLU A 151 31.23 -1.33 -14.09
CA GLU A 151 32.18 -1.04 -12.99
C GLU A 151 31.67 -1.56 -11.62
N GLU A 152 32.61 -1.93 -10.77
CA GLU A 152 32.47 -2.75 -9.56
C GLU A 152 31.49 -2.21 -8.50
N GLY A 153 30.67 -3.10 -7.92
CA GLY A 153 30.13 -2.91 -6.56
C GLY A 153 28.66 -3.23 -6.33
N GLU A 154 28.37 -4.45 -5.87
CA GLU A 154 27.27 -4.87 -4.96
C GLU A 154 25.80 -4.38 -5.13
N ALA A 155 25.39 -3.66 -6.18
CA ALA A 155 24.02 -3.14 -6.29
C ALA A 155 23.03 -4.01 -7.11
N SER A 156 23.50 -4.89 -8.01
CA SER A 156 22.67 -5.61 -8.99
C SER A 156 21.94 -6.87 -8.47
N LYS A 157 21.88 -7.09 -7.15
CA LYS A 157 21.29 -8.32 -6.55
C LYS A 157 20.02 -8.09 -5.71
N LEU A 158 19.30 -6.99 -5.93
CA LEU A 158 18.12 -6.69 -5.11
C LEU A 158 16.99 -7.73 -5.27
N LEU A 159 16.86 -8.36 -6.45
CA LEU A 159 15.88 -9.42 -6.71
C LEU A 159 16.48 -10.55 -7.56
N THR A 160 16.73 -11.71 -6.93
CA THR A 160 17.15 -12.92 -7.63
C THR A 160 16.00 -13.91 -7.76
N ARG A 161 15.78 -14.46 -8.95
CA ARG A 161 14.74 -15.49 -9.18
C ARG A 161 15.10 -16.75 -8.39
N ARG A 162 14.38 -17.02 -7.31
CA ARG A 162 14.59 -18.24 -6.50
C ARG A 162 14.30 -19.50 -7.34
N ILE A 163 15.33 -20.33 -7.54
CA ILE A 163 15.21 -21.64 -8.19
C ILE A 163 14.71 -22.64 -7.14
N LYS A 164 13.55 -23.26 -7.39
CA LYS A 164 12.99 -24.29 -6.49
C LYS A 164 13.79 -25.59 -6.62
N THR A 165 14.35 -26.07 -5.51
CA THR A 165 15.02 -27.38 -5.43
C THR A 165 14.00 -28.52 -5.59
N GLN A 166 14.47 -29.69 -6.04
CA GLN A 166 13.59 -30.83 -6.30
C GLN A 166 12.86 -31.30 -5.03
N GLU A 167 13.48 -31.17 -3.86
CA GLU A 167 12.93 -31.53 -2.55
C GLU A 167 11.70 -30.67 -2.17
N GLU A 168 11.74 -29.36 -2.44
CA GLU A 168 10.59 -28.47 -2.18
C GLU A 168 9.40 -28.78 -3.10
N LYS A 169 9.66 -29.24 -4.34
CA LYS A 169 8.62 -29.69 -5.27
C LYS A 169 7.96 -30.99 -4.80
N VAL A 170 8.72 -31.92 -4.22
CA VAL A 170 8.17 -33.18 -3.67
C VAL A 170 7.33 -32.90 -2.43
N ARG A 171 7.80 -32.02 -1.53
CA ARG A 171 7.07 -31.66 -0.30
C ARG A 171 5.76 -30.91 -0.56
N LYS A 172 5.67 -30.16 -1.66
CA LYS A 172 4.45 -29.43 -2.06
C LYS A 172 3.51 -30.25 -2.95
N ARG A 173 3.90 -31.45 -3.39
CA ARG A 173 2.98 -32.39 -4.06
C ARG A 173 2.08 -33.02 -2.98
N PRO A 174 0.75 -32.94 -3.10
CA PRO A 174 -0.12 -33.66 -2.17
C PRO A 174 0.15 -35.17 -2.29
N PRO A 175 0.07 -35.95 -1.19
CA PRO A 175 0.31 -37.38 -1.24
C PRO A 175 -0.69 -38.03 -2.19
N LEU A 176 -0.17 -38.69 -3.21
CA LEU A 176 -0.95 -39.48 -4.14
C LEU A 176 -1.40 -40.73 -3.38
N VAL A 177 -2.59 -40.65 -2.78
CA VAL A 177 -3.30 -41.82 -2.24
C VAL A 177 -3.54 -42.76 -3.42
N PHE A 178 -2.67 -43.77 -3.50
CA PHE A 178 -2.79 -44.88 -4.41
C PHE A 178 -4.06 -45.63 -4.02
N LEU A 179 -5.15 -45.40 -4.75
CA LEU A 179 -6.34 -46.25 -4.71
C LEU A 179 -5.96 -47.62 -5.28
N SER A 180 -5.30 -48.43 -4.47
CA SER A 180 -5.30 -49.88 -4.63
C SER A 180 -6.66 -50.39 -4.16
N SER A 181 -7.63 -50.36 -5.05
CA SER A 181 -8.90 -51.05 -4.88
C SER A 181 -9.26 -51.72 -6.20
N ASP A 182 -8.90 -53.01 -6.27
CA ASP A 182 -9.68 -54.09 -6.84
C ASP A 182 -10.25 -53.93 -8.26
N LEU A 183 -9.54 -54.48 -9.25
CA LEU A 183 -10.19 -55.22 -10.35
C LEU A 183 -9.56 -56.61 -10.47
N THR A 184 -10.09 -57.52 -9.66
CA THR A 184 -10.06 -58.96 -9.92
C THR A 184 -10.68 -59.23 -11.29
N LYS A 185 -9.91 -59.87 -12.19
CA LYS A 185 -10.40 -60.35 -13.49
C LYS A 185 -11.30 -61.57 -13.27
N PRO A 186 -12.58 -61.57 -13.68
CA PRO A 186 -13.32 -62.82 -13.78
C PRO A 186 -12.93 -63.53 -15.09
N THR A 187 -12.27 -64.66 -14.95
CA THR A 187 -12.09 -65.67 -16.01
C THR A 187 -13.44 -66.29 -16.33
N LEU A 188 -13.96 -66.06 -17.54
CA LEU A 188 -15.14 -66.76 -18.04
C LEU A 188 -14.74 -68.17 -18.53
N PRO A 189 -15.47 -69.24 -18.16
CA PRO A 189 -15.21 -70.58 -18.67
C PRO A 189 -15.69 -70.73 -20.12
N ALA A 190 -14.90 -71.44 -20.92
CA ALA A 190 -15.21 -71.81 -22.30
C ALA A 190 -16.44 -72.74 -22.34
N CYS A 191 -17.54 -72.25 -22.90
CA CYS A 191 -18.64 -73.09 -23.36
C CYS A 191 -18.42 -73.46 -24.83
N VAL A 192 -18.12 -74.73 -25.02
CA VAL A 192 -18.24 -75.46 -26.29
C VAL A 192 -19.72 -75.51 -26.67
N PHE A 193 -20.09 -75.03 -27.87
CA PHE A 193 -21.31 -75.50 -28.52
C PHE A 193 -21.20 -75.41 -30.04
N SER A 194 -21.59 -76.52 -30.66
CA SER A 194 -21.55 -76.91 -32.06
C SER A 194 -22.53 -76.15 -32.96
N GLY A 195 -22.14 -75.97 -34.22
CA GLY A 195 -22.97 -75.57 -35.36
C GLY A 195 -22.15 -75.62 -36.64
#